data_AF-A0A2J6XDB0-F1
#
_entry.id   AF-A0A2J6XDB0-F1
#
_cell.length_a   1.000
_cell.length_b   1.000
_cell.length_c   1.000
_cell.angle_alpha   90.00
_cell.angle_beta   90.00
_cell.angle_gamma   90.00
#
_symmetry.space_group_name_H-M   'P 1'
#
loop_
_entity.id
_entity.type
_entity.pdbx_description
1 polymer ?
#
loop_
_entity_poly.entity_id
_entity_poly.type
_entity_poly.pdbx_seq_one_letter_code
_entity_poly.pdbx_strand_id
1 'polypeptide(L)'
;MRTQSITLPRSGLFIGFAVLLAFALLITVPTNSDWWQIVVLGIVQGITEWLPISSTAHLLLTSELLRYQGSIGGTFEIAIQFGTVCSVLLFYWRDLLDQVQALIGRGDPVTISTARTLWLGVVIAFIPAAVVGILARNFIKA
;
A
#
# COMPACT_ATOMS: atom_id res chain seq x y z
N MET A 1 -19.76 43.36 -3.59
CA MET A 1 -20.29 41.98 -3.64
C MET A 1 -19.28 41.06 -2.95
N ARG A 2 -19.59 40.55 -1.75
CA ARG A 2 -18.73 39.62 -1.00
C ARG A 2 -18.98 38.21 -1.49
N THR A 3 -18.01 37.59 -2.16
CA THR A 3 -17.99 36.15 -2.42
C THR A 3 -17.73 35.41 -1.12
N GLN A 4 -18.77 34.79 -0.57
CA GLN A 4 -18.67 33.85 0.55
C GLN A 4 -18.02 32.56 0.04
N SER A 5 -16.74 32.34 0.35
CA SER A 5 -16.08 31.07 0.11
C SER A 5 -16.63 30.03 1.08
N ILE A 6 -17.48 29.13 0.59
CA ILE A 6 -17.96 27.96 1.34
C ILE A 6 -16.75 27.10 1.68
N THR A 7 -16.27 27.20 2.92
CA THR A 7 -15.27 26.31 3.49
C THR A 7 -15.97 25.02 3.89
N LEU A 8 -15.94 24.01 3.01
CA LEU A 8 -16.46 22.68 3.33
C LEU A 8 -15.76 22.16 4.60
N PRO A 9 -16.51 21.73 5.64
CA PRO A 9 -15.91 21.20 6.84
C PRO A 9 -15.15 19.92 6.49
N ARG A 10 -13.83 19.94 6.67
CA ARG A 10 -12.90 18.85 6.31
C ARG A 10 -13.27 17.52 6.97
N SER A 11 -14.05 17.55 8.06
CA SER A 11 -14.56 16.38 8.79
C SER A 11 -15.62 15.56 8.03
N GLY A 12 -16.42 16.17 7.15
CA GLY A 12 -17.51 15.47 6.44
C GLY A 12 -17.00 14.41 5.45
N LEU A 13 -15.86 14.67 4.80
CA LEU A 13 -15.23 13.74 3.86
C LEU A 13 -14.66 12.50 4.58
N PHE A 14 -14.06 12.68 5.75
CA PHE A 14 -13.53 11.56 6.56
C PHE A 14 -14.66 10.68 7.09
N ILE A 15 -15.76 11.28 7.55
CA ILE A 15 -16.93 10.53 8.02
C ILE A 15 -17.57 9.75 6.86
N GLY A 16 -17.73 10.38 5.68
CA GLY A 16 -18.25 9.70 4.49
C GLY A 16 -17.38 8.53 4.03
N PHE A 17 -16.06 8.72 4.00
CA PHE A 17 -15.12 7.66 3.65
C PHE A 17 -15.12 6.51 4.68
N ALA A 18 -15.14 6.83 5.98
CA ALA A 18 -15.20 5.84 7.04
C ALA A 18 -16.49 4.99 6.97
N VAL A 19 -17.63 5.62 6.67
CA VAL A 19 -18.92 4.94 6.50
C VAL A 19 -18.91 4.04 5.27
N LEU A 20 -18.39 4.52 4.12
CA LEU A 20 -18.26 3.72 2.90
C LEU A 20 -17.31 2.54 3.09
N LEU A 21 -16.21 2.74 3.81
CA LEU A 21 -15.26 1.69 4.14
C LEU A 21 -15.89 0.65 5.06
N ALA A 22 -16.59 1.07 6.11
CA ALA A 22 -17.31 0.18 7.02
C ALA A 22 -18.39 -0.64 6.29
N PHE A 23 -19.12 -0.01 5.37
CA PHE A 23 -20.13 -0.67 4.56
C PHE A 23 -19.53 -1.65 3.55
N ALA A 24 -18.44 -1.27 2.88
CA ALA A 24 -17.71 -2.14 1.97
C ALA A 24 -17.15 -3.38 2.71
N LEU A 25 -16.61 -3.18 3.92
CA LEU A 25 -16.15 -4.26 4.79
C LEU A 25 -17.31 -5.17 5.20
N LEU A 26 -18.48 -4.62 5.55
CA LEU A 26 -19.64 -5.42 5.94
C LEU A 26 -20.16 -6.34 4.81
N ILE A 27 -19.98 -5.94 3.56
CA ILE A 27 -20.43 -6.72 2.39
C ILE A 27 -19.34 -7.67 1.89
N THR A 28 -18.07 -7.30 2.03
CA THR A 28 -16.93 -8.04 1.47
C THR A 28 -16.37 -9.08 2.43
N VAL A 29 -16.48 -8.88 3.74
CA VAL A 29 -15.96 -9.83 4.73
C VAL A 29 -16.78 -11.12 4.67
N PRO A 30 -16.15 -12.25 4.32
CA PRO A 30 -16.86 -13.50 4.21
C PRO A 30 -17.33 -13.94 5.61
N THR A 31 -18.57 -14.39 5.73
CA THR A 31 -19.24 -14.71 7.01
C THR A 31 -18.89 -16.11 7.55
N ASN A 32 -17.92 -16.78 6.93
CA ASN A 32 -17.37 -18.06 7.37
C ASN A 32 -16.59 -17.90 8.68
N SER A 33 -16.37 -19.00 9.41
CA SER A 33 -15.68 -19.03 10.71
C SER A 33 -14.26 -18.44 10.73
N ASP A 34 -13.69 -18.13 9.57
CA ASP A 34 -12.25 -17.86 9.40
C ASP A 34 -11.97 -16.36 9.18
N TRP A 35 -12.99 -15.51 9.16
CA TRP A 35 -12.84 -14.07 8.92
C TRP A 35 -11.86 -13.40 9.89
N TRP A 36 -11.86 -13.83 11.15
CA TRP A 36 -10.95 -13.31 12.17
C TRP A 36 -9.51 -13.74 11.92
N GLN A 37 -9.29 -14.94 11.34
CA GLN A 37 -7.96 -15.41 10.94
C GLN A 37 -7.42 -14.54 9.81
N ILE A 38 -8.29 -14.18 8.84
CA ILE A 38 -7.95 -13.24 7.75
C ILE A 38 -7.57 -11.86 8.31
N VAL A 39 -8.30 -11.36 9.32
CA VAL A 39 -7.96 -10.10 9.99
C VAL A 39 -6.59 -10.18 10.66
N VAL A 40 -6.30 -11.26 11.40
CA VAL A 40 -5.00 -11.47 12.04
C VAL A 40 -3.87 -11.54 11.01
N LEU A 41 -4.07 -12.29 9.93
CA LEU A 41 -3.11 -12.39 8.82
C LEU A 41 -2.87 -11.02 8.16
N GLY A 42 -3.91 -10.23 7.97
CA GLY A 42 -3.81 -8.85 7.47
C GLY A 42 -3.02 -7.94 8.40
N ILE A 43 -3.20 -8.06 9.72
CA ILE A 43 -2.41 -7.31 10.72
C ILE A 43 -0.95 -7.73 10.68
N VAL A 44 -0.68 -9.04 10.64
CA VAL A 44 0.69 -9.56 10.54
C VAL A 44 1.37 -9.06 9.27
N GLN A 45 0.71 -9.16 8.11
CA GLN A 45 1.23 -8.58 6.86
C GLN A 45 1.50 -7.07 7.01
N GLY A 46 0.52 -6.33 7.52
CA GLY A 46 0.61 -4.88 7.67
C GLY A 46 1.75 -4.43 8.57
N ILE A 47 2.08 -5.19 9.63
CA ILE A 47 3.21 -4.88 10.52
C ILE A 47 4.54 -5.33 9.89
N THR A 48 4.61 -6.59 9.45
CA THR A 48 5.86 -7.23 9.05
C THR A 48 6.39 -6.73 7.71
N GLU A 49 5.56 -6.17 6.84
CA GLU A 49 6.01 -5.59 5.56
C GLU A 49 6.94 -4.39 5.75
N TRP A 50 6.77 -3.63 6.84
CA TRP A 50 7.57 -2.44 7.13
C TRP A 50 8.80 -2.75 7.98
N LEU A 51 8.91 -3.98 8.49
CA LEU A 51 10.07 -4.44 9.24
C LEU A 51 10.96 -5.30 8.31
N PRO A 52 12.29 -5.19 8.40
CA PRO A 52 13.21 -6.00 7.61
C PRO A 52 13.32 -7.44 8.17
N ILE A 53 12.18 -8.15 8.26
CA ILE A 53 12.05 -9.47 8.90
C ILE A 53 11.35 -10.53 8.02
N SER A 54 11.12 -10.25 6.74
CA SER A 54 10.39 -11.11 5.77
C SER A 54 8.91 -11.31 6.13
N SER A 55 8.02 -10.57 5.46
CA SER A 55 6.57 -10.66 5.67
C SER A 55 5.97 -11.99 5.23
N THR A 56 6.39 -12.53 4.07
CA THR A 56 5.94 -13.84 3.56
C THR A 56 6.18 -14.98 4.56
N ALA A 57 7.34 -15.01 5.22
CA ALA A 57 7.65 -16.06 6.19
C ALA A 57 6.75 -15.98 7.43
N HIS A 58 6.52 -14.77 7.94
CA HIS A 58 5.64 -14.55 9.10
C HIS A 58 4.18 -14.84 8.76
N LEU A 59 3.74 -14.52 7.55
CA LEU A 59 2.39 -14.82 7.08
C LEU A 59 2.15 -16.34 7.00
N LEU A 60 3.10 -17.08 6.42
CA LEU A 60 3.03 -18.54 6.35
C LEU A 60 3.03 -19.18 7.74
N LEU A 61 3.97 -18.78 8.60
CA LEU A 61 4.06 -19.28 9.97
C LEU A 61 2.75 -19.01 10.77
N THR A 62 2.22 -17.79 10.67
CA THR A 62 0.99 -17.41 11.37
C THR A 62 -0.19 -18.23 10.85
N SER A 63 -0.26 -18.48 9.54
CA SER A 63 -1.35 -19.28 8.97
C SER A 63 -1.35 -20.73 9.45
N GLU A 64 -0.16 -21.34 9.58
CA GLU A 64 0.00 -22.69 10.13
C GLU A 64 -0.38 -22.73 11.62
N LEU A 65 0.04 -21.72 12.40
CA LEU A 65 -0.33 -21.60 13.82
C LEU A 65 -1.84 -21.46 14.03
N LEU A 66 -2.51 -20.73 13.13
CA LEU A 66 -3.97 -20.55 13.17
C LEU A 66 -4.75 -21.73 12.59
N ARG A 67 -4.06 -22.73 12.00
CA ARG A 67 -4.66 -23.83 11.24
C ARG A 67 -5.63 -23.32 10.15
N TYR A 68 -5.26 -22.22 9.51
CA TYR A 68 -6.06 -21.62 8.44
C TYR A 68 -6.11 -22.59 7.26
N GLN A 69 -7.33 -22.96 6.82
CA GLN A 69 -7.52 -23.92 5.73
C GLN A 69 -7.53 -23.27 4.34
N GLY A 70 -7.47 -21.94 4.27
CA GLY A 70 -7.40 -21.22 3.00
C GLY A 70 -6.00 -21.28 2.38
N SER A 71 -5.92 -21.09 1.06
CA SER A 71 -4.63 -21.08 0.38
C SER A 71 -3.84 -19.82 0.73
N ILE A 72 -2.74 -19.99 1.45
CA ILE A 72 -1.75 -18.95 1.69
C ILE A 72 -0.78 -18.99 0.52
N GLY A 73 -0.64 -17.85 -0.15
CA GLY A 73 0.16 -17.70 -1.36
C GLY A 73 -0.66 -17.34 -2.61
N GLY A 74 0.05 -16.94 -3.65
CA GLY A 74 -0.57 -16.49 -4.90
C GLY A 74 -1.43 -15.24 -4.69
N THR A 75 -2.70 -15.31 -5.10
CA THR A 75 -3.60 -14.15 -5.13
C THR A 75 -3.90 -13.58 -3.74
N PHE A 76 -4.01 -14.42 -2.70
CA PHE A 76 -4.31 -13.94 -1.34
C PHE A 76 -3.18 -13.08 -0.78
N GLU A 77 -1.95 -13.58 -0.84
CA GLU A 77 -0.75 -12.86 -0.39
C GLU A 77 -0.57 -11.54 -1.16
N ILE A 78 -0.72 -11.59 -2.49
CA ILE A 78 -0.65 -10.40 -3.35
C ILE A 78 -1.73 -9.37 -2.95
N ALA A 79 -2.96 -9.82 -2.66
CA ALA A 79 -4.07 -8.93 -2.29
C ALA A 79 -3.84 -8.23 -0.94
N ILE A 80 -3.37 -8.95 0.08
CA ILE A 80 -3.10 -8.34 1.39
C ILE A 80 -1.86 -7.45 1.37
N GLN A 81 -0.81 -7.82 0.62
CA GLN A 81 0.37 -6.98 0.43
C GLN A 81 0.01 -5.69 -0.32
N PHE A 82 -0.87 -5.78 -1.31
CA PHE A 82 -1.41 -4.60 -1.99
C PHE A 82 -2.14 -3.67 -1.03
N GLY A 83 -2.91 -4.21 -0.08
CA GLY A 83 -3.52 -3.43 1.01
C GLY A 83 -2.48 -2.64 1.82
N THR A 84 -1.34 -3.26 2.11
CA THR A 84 -0.22 -2.59 2.79
C THR A 84 0.38 -1.47 1.94
N VAL A 85 0.63 -1.70 0.65
CA VAL A 85 1.09 -0.65 -0.28
C VAL A 85 0.11 0.52 -0.34
N CYS A 86 -1.20 0.23 -0.46
CA CYS A 86 -2.25 1.25 -0.45
C CYS A 86 -2.24 2.09 0.83
N SER A 87 -1.98 1.48 1.99
CA SER A 87 -1.87 2.21 3.26
C SER A 87 -0.80 3.31 3.20
N VAL A 88 0.39 3.00 2.68
CA VAL A 88 1.47 3.98 2.54
C VAL A 88 1.20 5.02 1.46
N LEU A 89 0.55 4.63 0.34
CA LEU A 89 0.13 5.60 -0.68
C LEU A 89 -0.88 6.61 -0.12
N LEU A 90 -1.83 6.16 0.71
CA LEU A 90 -2.78 7.03 1.38
C LEU A 90 -2.12 7.91 2.44
N PHE A 91 -1.18 7.35 3.20
CA PHE A 91 -0.43 8.08 4.21
C PHE A 91 0.39 9.24 3.60
N TYR A 92 1.14 8.97 2.53
CA TYR A 92 1.98 9.95 1.83
C TYR A 92 1.29 10.64 0.64
N TRP A 93 -0.04 10.56 0.51
CA TRP A 93 -0.72 10.99 -0.72
C TRP A 93 -0.45 12.46 -1.08
N ARG A 94 -0.32 13.35 -0.07
CA ARG A 94 0.00 14.77 -0.28
C ARG A 94 1.42 14.97 -0.74
N ASP A 95 2.37 14.32 -0.06
CA ASP A 95 3.79 14.42 -0.41
C ASP A 95 4.02 13.88 -1.82
N LEU A 96 3.36 12.78 -2.19
CA LEU A 96 3.40 12.23 -3.54
C LEU A 96 2.83 13.21 -4.58
N LEU A 97 1.73 13.91 -4.27
CA LEU A 97 1.20 14.94 -5.16
C LEU A 97 2.14 16.14 -5.32
N ASP A 98 2.80 16.56 -4.25
CA ASP A 98 3.78 17.66 -4.30
C ASP A 98 5.01 17.25 -5.12
N GLN A 99 5.46 16.00 -5.00
CA GLN A 99 6.50 15.42 -5.83
C GLN A 99 6.10 15.40 -7.32
N VAL A 100 4.86 14.99 -7.65
CA VAL A 100 4.35 15.01 -9.02
C VAL A 100 4.31 16.44 -9.57
N GLN A 101 3.86 17.40 -8.78
CA GLN A 101 3.84 18.82 -9.16
C GLN A 101 5.25 19.35 -9.44
N ALA A 102 6.21 19.02 -8.58
CA ALA A 102 7.62 19.38 -8.77
C ALA A 102 8.20 18.77 -10.05
N LEU A 103 7.87 17.52 -10.38
CA LEU A 103 8.33 16.86 -11.59
C LEU A 103 7.82 17.52 -12.88
N ILE A 104 6.58 18.02 -12.89
CA ILE A 104 6.00 18.77 -14.02
C ILE A 104 6.41 20.25 -14.05
N GLY A 105 7.35 20.66 -13.19
CA GLY A 105 7.93 22.00 -13.19
C GLY A 105 7.14 23.04 -12.40
N ARG A 106 6.25 22.62 -11.49
CA ARG A 106 5.53 23.52 -10.58
C ARG A 106 6.24 23.57 -9.23
N GLY A 107 6.56 24.77 -8.75
CA GLY A 107 7.25 25.00 -7.47
C GLY A 107 8.58 25.71 -7.64
N ASP A 108 9.30 25.90 -6.53
CA ASP A 108 10.59 26.59 -6.54
C ASP A 108 11.68 25.74 -7.22
N PRO A 109 12.71 26.36 -7.83
CA PRO A 109 13.79 25.65 -8.52
C PRO A 109 14.46 24.56 -7.65
N VAL A 110 14.58 24.82 -6.35
CA VAL A 110 15.16 23.89 -5.38
C VAL A 110 14.29 22.63 -5.24
N THR A 111 12.98 22.78 -5.08
CA THR A 111 12.01 21.67 -4.98
C THR A 111 12.01 20.82 -6.24
N ILE A 112 12.03 21.45 -7.41
CA ILE A 112 12.07 20.77 -8.72
C ILE A 112 13.36 19.96 -8.86
N SER A 113 14.52 20.55 -8.54
CA SER A 113 15.80 19.84 -8.63
C SER A 113 15.91 18.67 -7.65
N THR A 114 15.35 18.82 -6.45
CA THR A 114 15.35 17.78 -5.41
C THR A 114 14.47 16.61 -5.82
N ALA A 115 13.24 16.87 -6.29
CA ALA A 115 12.34 15.85 -6.79
C ALA A 115 12.97 15.07 -7.95
N ARG A 116 13.54 15.76 -8.95
CA ARG A 116 14.22 15.11 -10.08
C ARG A 116 15.37 14.21 -9.63
N THR A 117 16.20 14.68 -8.71
CA THR A 117 17.33 13.90 -8.18
C THR A 117 16.85 12.65 -7.45
N LEU A 118 15.82 12.78 -6.61
CA LEU A 118 15.21 11.66 -5.90
C LEU A 118 14.66 10.61 -6.87
N TRP A 119 13.83 11.02 -7.83
CA TRP A 119 13.19 10.08 -8.75
C TRP A 119 14.18 9.46 -9.74
N LEU A 120 15.20 10.20 -10.18
CA LEU A 120 16.31 9.63 -10.94
C LEU A 120 17.06 8.59 -10.12
N GLY A 121 17.35 8.87 -8.85
CA GLY A 121 17.97 7.93 -7.92
C GLY A 121 17.15 6.65 -7.77
N VAL A 122 15.82 6.77 -7.60
CA VAL A 122 14.90 5.63 -7.53
C VAL A 122 14.96 4.79 -8.81
N VAL A 123 14.89 5.41 -9.98
CA VAL A 123 14.96 4.69 -11.27
C VAL A 123 16.30 3.98 -11.43
N ILE A 124 17.41 4.66 -11.13
CA ILE A 124 18.76 4.08 -11.21
C ILE A 124 18.92 2.90 -10.24
N ALA A 125 18.40 3.02 -9.01
CA ALA A 125 18.43 1.94 -8.02
C ALA A 125 17.53 0.76 -8.41
N PHE A 126 16.39 1.03 -9.07
CA PHE A 126 15.44 0.01 -9.48
C PHE A 126 15.90 -0.81 -10.70
N ILE A 127 16.58 -0.19 -11.67
CA ILE A 127 16.98 -0.84 -12.93
C ILE A 127 17.77 -2.15 -12.70
N PRO A 128 18.83 -2.19 -11.86
CA PRO A 128 19.57 -3.43 -11.61
C PRO A 128 18.68 -4.54 -11.04
N ALA A 129 17.82 -4.20 -10.07
CA ALA A 129 16.89 -5.16 -9.47
C ALA A 129 15.88 -5.68 -10.49
N ALA A 130 15.33 -4.81 -11.34
CA ALA A 130 14.40 -5.19 -12.40
C ALA A 130 15.05 -6.07 -13.47
N VAL A 131 16.27 -5.73 -13.92
CA VAL A 131 17.03 -6.52 -14.89
C VAL A 131 17.33 -7.90 -14.33
N VAL A 132 17.87 -7.98 -13.11
CA VAL A 132 18.15 -9.26 -12.45
C VAL A 132 16.86 -10.06 -12.26
N GLY A 133 15.76 -9.42 -11.83
CA GLY A 133 14.47 -10.08 -11.65
C GLY A 133 13.88 -10.66 -12.94
N ILE A 134 14.05 -9.98 -14.09
CA ILE A 134 13.60 -10.48 -15.39
C ILE A 134 14.47 -11.65 -15.84
N LEU A 135 15.80 -11.54 -15.74
CA LEU A 135 16.73 -12.59 -16.17
C LEU A 135 16.65 -13.84 -15.28
N ALA A 136 16.46 -13.66 -13.97
CA ALA A 136 16.37 -14.74 -12.99
C ALA A 136 14.97 -15.34 -12.87
N ARG A 137 13.96 -14.83 -13.61
CA ARG A 137 12.57 -15.31 -13.53
C ARG A 137 12.46 -16.83 -13.71
N ASN A 138 13.26 -17.39 -14.63
CA ASN A 138 13.26 -18.83 -14.93
C ASN A 138 13.96 -19.68 -13.86
N PHE A 139 14.76 -19.08 -12.99
CA PHE A 139 15.43 -19.76 -11.87
C PHE A 139 14.63 -19.65 -10.55
N ILE A 140 13.75 -18.66 -10.43
CA ILE A 140 12.98 -18.36 -9.21
C ILE A 140 11.59 -19.02 -9.23
N LYS A 141 10.99 -19.19 -10.41
CA LYS A 141 9.76 -19.96 -10.63
C LYS A 141 10.11 -21.33 -11.21
N ALA A 142 10.60 -22.22 -10.37
CA ALA A 142 10.69 -23.66 -10.62
C ALA A 142 9.84 -24.39 -9.57
#